data_AF-A0A2N5A5F1-F1
#
_entry.id   AF-A0A2N5A5F1-F1
#
_cell.length_a   1.000
_cell.length_b   1.000
_cell.length_c   1.000
_cell.angle_alpha   90.00
_cell.angle_beta   90.00
_cell.angle_gamma   90.00
#
_symmetry.space_group_name_H-M   'P 1'
#
loop_
_entity.id
_entity.type
_entity.pdbx_description
1 polymer ?
#
loop_
_entity_poly.entity_id
_entity_poly.type
_entity_poly.pdbx_seq_one_letter_code
_entity_poly.pdbx_strand_id
1 'polypeptide(L)'
;GFTAATSQDIWPEHPEKVLGTRRDWVERNPNTARALVAALMEAQRWIAASPENTQETARLLARRGWLNTKEQYLTGRMLGEYDNGLGRRWQDAHPMRFWAGGEVSFPWLSDGMWFLTQFRRWGLLKQAPDYLAVASRINRIDVWQAAAQAVGGISAPAATMRSSTLMDGTVWNGSDPEGYVRHFAIQRKGA
;
A
#
# COMPACT_ATOMS: atom_id res chain seq x y z
N GLY A 1 -8.86 -5.84 25.02
CA GLY A 1 -7.63 -5.06 24.77
C GLY A 1 -7.99 -3.72 24.16
N PHE A 2 -7.00 -2.90 23.84
CA PHE A 2 -7.20 -1.59 23.19
C PHE A 2 -6.18 -1.39 22.06
N THR A 3 -6.43 -0.42 21.18
CA THR A 3 -5.51 -0.01 20.11
C THR A 3 -4.68 1.18 20.59
N ALA A 4 -3.35 1.04 20.65
CA ALA A 4 -2.47 2.13 21.06
C ALA A 4 -2.31 3.20 19.95
N ALA A 5 -2.16 2.74 18.70
CA ALA A 5 -2.03 3.57 17.51
C ALA A 5 -2.52 2.79 16.28
N THR A 6 -3.00 3.50 15.25
CA THR A 6 -3.20 2.94 13.91
C THR A 6 -1.87 3.04 13.13
N SER A 7 -1.72 2.28 12.03
CA SER A 7 -0.56 2.46 11.16
C SER A 7 -0.55 3.84 10.46
N GLN A 8 -1.70 4.50 10.38
CA GLN A 8 -1.87 5.84 9.83
C GLN A 8 -1.33 6.91 10.79
N ASP A 9 -1.42 6.67 12.10
CA ASP A 9 -0.73 7.49 13.12
C ASP A 9 0.80 7.43 12.96
N ILE A 10 1.34 6.34 12.41
CA ILE A 10 2.79 6.12 12.24
C ILE A 10 3.27 6.67 10.88
N TRP A 11 2.54 6.36 9.82
CA TRP A 11 2.83 6.80 8.46
C TRP A 11 1.50 6.97 7.70
N PRO A 12 1.02 8.22 7.56
CA PRO A 12 -0.14 8.55 6.74
C PRO A 12 0.02 8.07 5.30
N GLU A 13 -1.01 7.41 4.75
CA GLU A 13 -1.01 6.87 3.38
C GLU A 13 0.15 5.89 3.07
N HIS A 14 0.65 5.18 4.09
CA HIS A 14 1.74 4.21 3.95
C HIS A 14 1.45 3.13 2.91
N PRO A 15 2.48 2.64 2.20
CA PRO A 15 2.33 1.45 1.37
C PRO A 15 2.03 0.24 2.24
N GLU A 16 1.17 -0.63 1.74
CA GLU A 16 0.79 -1.85 2.45
C GLU A 16 0.76 -3.03 1.47
N LYS A 17 -0.42 -3.58 1.18
CA LYS A 17 -0.55 -4.81 0.43
C LYS A 17 -0.35 -4.56 -1.06
N VAL A 18 0.23 -5.56 -1.73
CA VAL A 18 0.47 -5.56 -3.17
C VAL A 18 -0.13 -6.81 -3.82
N LEU A 19 -0.54 -6.68 -5.08
CA LEU A 19 -0.78 -7.83 -5.94
C LEU A 19 0.56 -8.37 -6.45
N GLY A 20 1.07 -9.41 -5.80
CA GLY A 20 2.29 -10.10 -6.23
C GLY A 20 2.00 -11.30 -7.14
N THR A 21 2.73 -11.43 -8.25
CA THR A 21 2.70 -12.61 -9.11
C THR A 21 4.11 -13.04 -9.49
N ARG A 22 4.28 -14.28 -9.97
CA ARG A 22 5.58 -14.72 -10.47
C ARG A 22 5.90 -14.08 -11.82
N ARG A 23 7.15 -13.67 -12.00
CA ARG A 23 7.65 -13.07 -13.25
C ARG A 23 7.35 -13.93 -14.48
N ASP A 24 7.66 -15.22 -14.39
CA ASP A 24 7.49 -16.17 -15.49
C ASP A 24 6.02 -16.39 -15.88
N TRP A 25 5.08 -16.19 -14.96
CA TRP A 25 3.66 -16.23 -15.28
C TRP A 25 3.23 -14.99 -16.05
N VAL A 26 3.71 -13.81 -15.66
CA VAL A 26 3.41 -12.54 -16.36
C VAL A 26 3.99 -12.54 -17.77
N GLU A 27 5.21 -13.04 -17.95
CA GLU A 27 5.86 -13.14 -19.26
C GLU A 27 5.12 -14.10 -20.21
N ARG A 28 4.59 -15.21 -19.68
CA ARG A 28 3.80 -16.18 -20.47
C ARG A 28 2.35 -15.75 -20.69
N ASN A 29 1.79 -14.92 -19.82
CA ASN A 29 0.38 -14.51 -19.85
C ASN A 29 0.23 -12.97 -19.77
N PRO A 30 0.86 -12.20 -20.66
CA PRO A 30 0.92 -10.74 -20.53
C PRO A 30 -0.47 -10.08 -20.60
N ASN A 31 -1.35 -10.59 -21.46
CA ASN A 31 -2.73 -10.09 -21.56
C ASN A 31 -3.55 -10.38 -20.29
N THR A 32 -3.41 -11.58 -19.73
CA THR A 32 -4.10 -11.97 -18.50
C THR A 32 -3.58 -11.17 -17.29
N ALA A 33 -2.27 -10.93 -17.21
CA ALA A 33 -1.69 -10.09 -16.18
C ALA A 33 -2.26 -8.66 -16.22
N ARG A 34 -2.32 -8.05 -17.41
CA ARG A 34 -2.94 -6.73 -17.61
C ARG A 34 -4.43 -6.74 -17.24
N ALA A 35 -5.18 -7.75 -17.68
CA ALA A 35 -6.61 -7.86 -17.37
C ALA A 35 -6.86 -8.03 -15.87
N LEU A 36 -6.02 -8.77 -15.15
CA LEU A 36 -6.09 -8.93 -13.70
C LEU A 36 -5.87 -7.58 -12.99
N VAL A 37 -4.88 -6.80 -13.41
CA VAL A 37 -4.63 -5.47 -12.84
C VAL A 37 -5.78 -4.52 -13.16
N ALA A 38 -6.33 -4.56 -14.37
CA ALA A 38 -7.50 -3.77 -14.76
C ALA A 38 -8.74 -4.11 -13.89
N ALA A 39 -9.03 -5.39 -13.68
CA ALA A 39 -10.12 -5.82 -12.82
C ALA A 39 -9.95 -5.36 -11.37
N LEU A 40 -8.71 -5.39 -10.85
CA LEU A 40 -8.41 -4.88 -9.52
C LEU A 40 -8.62 -3.36 -9.43
N MET A 41 -8.22 -2.60 -10.45
CA MET A 41 -8.44 -1.15 -10.51
C MET A 41 -9.93 -0.78 -10.53
N GLU A 42 -10.74 -1.50 -11.31
CA GLU A 42 -12.18 -1.27 -11.35
C GLU A 42 -12.84 -1.61 -10.01
N ALA A 43 -12.45 -2.71 -9.37
CA ALA A 43 -12.90 -3.04 -8.03
C ALA A 43 -12.53 -1.95 -7.01
N GLN A 44 -11.28 -1.47 -7.03
CA GLN A 44 -10.82 -0.37 -6.18
C GLN A 44 -11.66 0.90 -6.37
N ARG A 45 -11.91 1.29 -7.63
CA ARG A 45 -12.78 2.42 -7.99
C ARG A 45 -14.20 2.23 -7.47
N TRP A 46 -14.78 1.05 -7.67
CA TRP A 46 -16.14 0.75 -7.26
C TRP A 46 -16.30 0.83 -5.75
N ILE A 47 -15.41 0.21 -4.98
CA ILE A 47 -15.44 0.22 -3.51
C ILE A 47 -15.43 1.66 -2.99
N ALA A 48 -14.53 2.49 -3.53
CA ALA A 48 -14.35 3.87 -3.10
C ALA A 48 -15.35 4.86 -3.70
N ALA A 49 -16.23 4.43 -4.62
CA ALA A 49 -17.15 5.33 -5.30
C ALA A 49 -18.21 5.91 -4.35
N SER A 50 -18.56 5.19 -3.29
CA SER A 50 -19.45 5.68 -2.24
C SER A 50 -19.31 4.91 -0.92
N PRO A 51 -19.76 5.48 0.21
CA PRO A 51 -19.86 4.77 1.49
C PRO A 51 -20.71 3.50 1.42
N GLU A 52 -21.78 3.51 0.61
CA GLU A 52 -22.68 2.36 0.43
C GLU A 52 -21.95 1.18 -0.23
N ASN A 53 -21.15 1.45 -1.27
CA ASN A 53 -20.33 0.40 -1.91
C ASN A 53 -19.27 -0.14 -0.93
N THR A 54 -18.68 0.72 -0.11
CA THR A 54 -17.76 0.30 0.95
C THR A 54 -18.46 -0.60 1.99
N GLN A 55 -19.68 -0.25 2.41
CA GLN A 55 -20.49 -1.08 3.32
C GLN A 55 -20.89 -2.41 2.69
N GLU A 56 -21.30 -2.40 1.42
CA GLU A 56 -21.60 -3.63 0.68
C GLU A 56 -20.38 -4.53 0.60
N THR A 57 -19.19 -3.95 0.37
CA THR A 57 -17.92 -4.68 0.39
C THR A 57 -17.66 -5.32 1.75
N ALA A 58 -17.86 -4.58 2.85
CA ALA A 58 -17.74 -5.12 4.20
C ALA A 58 -18.68 -6.31 4.44
N ARG A 59 -19.95 -6.18 4.02
CA ARG A 59 -20.95 -7.25 4.10
C ARG A 59 -20.58 -8.46 3.26
N LEU A 60 -20.07 -8.26 2.05
CA LEU A 60 -19.60 -9.33 1.18
C LEU A 60 -18.45 -10.10 1.84
N LEU A 61 -17.43 -9.39 2.32
CA LEU A 61 -16.24 -9.97 2.95
C LEU A 61 -16.57 -10.71 4.26
N ALA A 62 -17.62 -10.30 4.99
CA ALA A 62 -18.05 -10.96 6.22
C ALA A 62 -18.64 -12.37 5.99
N ARG A 63 -19.14 -12.67 4.77
CA ARG A 63 -19.83 -13.94 4.48
C ARG A 63 -18.91 -15.15 4.73
N ARG A 64 -19.55 -16.30 4.99
CA ARG A 64 -18.87 -17.58 5.27
C ARG A 64 -17.86 -18.02 4.20
N GLY A 65 -18.12 -17.69 2.93
CA GLY A 65 -17.20 -18.01 1.82
C GLY A 65 -15.92 -17.16 1.78
N TRP A 66 -15.81 -16.14 2.64
CA TRP A 66 -14.69 -15.21 2.71
C TRP A 66 -14.07 -15.20 4.12
N LEU A 67 -14.22 -14.11 4.89
CA LEU A 67 -13.63 -13.99 6.22
C LEU A 67 -14.41 -14.75 7.29
N ASN A 68 -15.67 -15.13 7.02
CA ASN A 68 -16.54 -15.83 7.96
C ASN A 68 -16.59 -15.14 9.34
N THR A 69 -16.89 -13.85 9.34
CA THR A 69 -16.89 -12.99 10.52
C THR A 69 -18.15 -12.13 10.58
N LYS A 70 -18.32 -11.33 11.63
CA LYS A 70 -19.45 -10.39 11.73
C LYS A 70 -19.12 -9.11 10.97
N GLU A 71 -20.06 -8.64 10.14
CA GLU A 71 -19.95 -7.38 9.37
C GLU A 71 -19.53 -6.19 10.23
N GLN A 72 -20.08 -6.09 11.46
CA GLN A 72 -19.77 -5.02 12.42
C GLN A 72 -18.28 -4.89 12.77
N TYR A 73 -17.45 -5.92 12.56
CA TYR A 73 -16.01 -5.84 12.82
C TYR A 73 -15.23 -5.22 11.65
N LEU A 74 -15.86 -5.04 10.49
CA LEU A 74 -15.24 -4.50 9.28
C LEU A 74 -15.72 -3.08 8.99
N THR A 75 -17.04 -2.87 9.03
CA THR A 75 -17.70 -1.68 8.45
C THR A 75 -17.12 -0.37 8.96
N GLY A 76 -17.00 -0.17 10.27
CA GLY A 76 -16.46 1.08 10.83
C GLY A 76 -15.05 1.36 10.33
N ARG A 77 -14.14 0.38 10.39
CA ARG A 77 -12.76 0.54 9.93
C ARG A 77 -12.66 0.83 8.43
N MET A 78 -13.50 0.21 7.61
CA MET A 78 -13.54 0.44 6.17
C MET A 78 -14.09 1.84 5.82
N LEU A 79 -14.99 2.38 6.65
CA LEU A 79 -15.53 3.74 6.52
C LEU A 79 -14.64 4.80 7.18
N GLY A 80 -13.54 4.41 7.82
CA GLY A 80 -12.65 5.33 8.53
C GLY A 80 -13.13 5.72 9.92
N GLU A 81 -14.12 5.02 10.48
CA GLU A 81 -14.61 5.19 11.84
C GLU A 81 -13.80 4.29 12.79
N TYR A 82 -12.98 4.92 13.64
CA TYR A 82 -12.10 4.20 14.57
C TYR A 82 -12.58 4.35 16.01
N ASP A 83 -12.44 3.26 16.77
CA ASP A 83 -12.57 3.18 18.22
C ASP A 83 -11.33 2.48 18.75
N ASN A 84 -10.65 3.09 19.71
CA ASN A 84 -9.43 2.52 20.30
C ASN A 84 -9.72 1.58 21.48
N GLY A 85 -10.96 1.49 21.98
CA GLY A 85 -11.33 0.70 23.15
C GLY A 85 -10.96 1.33 24.49
N LEU A 86 -10.50 2.59 24.51
CA LEU A 86 -10.25 3.42 25.70
C LEU A 86 -11.17 4.67 25.74
N GLY A 87 -12.29 4.63 25.02
CA GLY A 87 -13.27 5.71 24.98
C GLY A 87 -13.00 6.80 23.93
N ARG A 88 -11.92 6.69 23.15
CA ARG A 88 -11.68 7.59 22.00
C ARG A 88 -12.29 7.00 20.74
N ARG A 89 -13.15 7.79 20.10
CA ARG A 89 -13.71 7.53 18.76
C ARG A 89 -13.39 8.70 17.84
N TRP A 90 -13.05 8.42 16.58
CA TRP A 90 -12.75 9.47 15.61
C TRP A 90 -12.99 9.00 14.18
N GLN A 91 -13.19 9.97 13.29
CA GLN A 91 -13.08 9.78 11.86
C GLN A 91 -11.61 10.02 11.48
N ASP A 92 -10.96 9.03 10.90
CA ASP A 92 -9.55 9.17 10.50
C ASP A 92 -9.41 10.04 9.26
N ALA A 93 -8.41 10.92 9.25
CA ALA A 93 -8.10 11.78 8.10
C ALA A 93 -7.37 11.01 6.98
N HIS A 94 -6.74 9.89 7.34
CA HIS A 94 -5.98 9.03 6.46
C HIS A 94 -6.52 7.59 6.49
N PRO A 95 -7.84 7.37 6.32
CA PRO A 95 -8.47 6.07 6.57
C PRO A 95 -7.96 5.01 5.58
N MET A 96 -8.47 3.78 5.71
CA MET A 96 -8.22 2.78 4.68
C MET A 96 -8.78 3.29 3.34
N ARG A 97 -7.91 3.49 2.35
CA ARG A 97 -8.30 3.95 1.01
C ARG A 97 -8.10 2.83 0.00
N PHE A 98 -9.07 2.68 -0.89
CA PHE A 98 -8.99 1.75 -2.02
C PHE A 98 -8.69 2.46 -3.33
N TRP A 99 -9.04 3.74 -3.42
CA TRP A 99 -8.84 4.56 -4.61
C TRP A 99 -8.57 6.03 -4.26
N ALA A 100 -7.63 6.63 -4.95
CA ALA A 100 -7.38 8.08 -4.95
C ALA A 100 -6.82 8.48 -6.32
N GLY A 101 -7.66 8.46 -7.36
CA GLY A 101 -7.21 8.75 -8.73
C GLY A 101 -6.17 7.76 -9.29
N GLY A 102 -6.04 6.58 -8.67
CA GLY A 102 -5.03 5.57 -9.01
C GLY A 102 -3.79 5.56 -8.11
N GLU A 103 -3.54 6.61 -7.32
CA GLU A 103 -2.30 6.74 -6.53
C GLU A 103 -2.13 5.63 -5.47
N VAL A 104 -3.24 5.19 -4.85
CA VAL A 104 -3.27 4.08 -3.89
C VAL A 104 -2.81 2.76 -4.53
N SER A 105 -3.15 2.57 -5.81
CA SER A 105 -2.88 1.35 -6.57
C SER A 105 -1.52 1.38 -7.27
N PHE A 106 -0.99 2.57 -7.52
CA PHE A 106 0.24 2.75 -8.28
C PHE A 106 1.45 2.18 -7.50
N PRO A 107 2.28 1.31 -8.13
CA PRO A 107 3.40 0.67 -7.45
C PRO A 107 4.62 1.61 -7.39
N TRP A 108 4.56 2.60 -6.50
CA TRP A 108 5.63 3.59 -6.31
C TRP A 108 6.96 2.91 -5.99
N LEU A 109 8.03 3.31 -6.70
CA LEU A 109 9.37 2.78 -6.48
C LEU A 109 9.89 3.15 -5.09
N SER A 110 9.57 4.36 -4.61
CA SER A 110 9.94 4.86 -3.29
C SER A 110 9.45 3.92 -2.18
N ASP A 111 8.29 3.31 -2.34
CA ASP A 111 7.68 2.44 -1.34
C ASP A 111 8.42 1.10 -1.26
N GLY A 112 8.70 0.49 -2.41
CA GLY A 112 9.54 -0.71 -2.49
C GLY A 112 10.95 -0.46 -1.93
N MET A 113 11.53 0.70 -2.24
CA MET A 113 12.82 1.11 -1.70
C MET A 113 12.79 1.27 -0.18
N TRP A 114 11.71 1.81 0.40
CA TRP A 114 11.58 1.95 1.85
C TRP A 114 11.62 0.59 2.56
N PHE A 115 10.92 -0.42 2.04
CA PHE A 115 10.98 -1.76 2.62
C PHE A 115 12.41 -2.33 2.60
N LEU A 116 13.14 -2.11 1.50
CA LEU A 116 14.55 -2.50 1.43
C LEU A 116 15.41 -1.76 2.46
N THR A 117 15.16 -0.47 2.73
CA THR A 117 15.89 0.26 3.80
C THR A 117 15.57 -0.31 5.18
N GLN A 118 14.33 -0.71 5.45
CA GLN A 118 14.00 -1.35 6.72
C GLN A 118 14.63 -2.74 6.83
N PHE A 119 14.69 -3.52 5.74
CA PHE A 119 15.41 -4.79 5.73
C PHE A 119 16.91 -4.60 5.98
N ARG A 120 17.51 -3.55 5.42
CA ARG A 120 18.89 -3.16 5.71
C ARG A 120 19.07 -2.77 7.17
N ARG A 121 18.23 -1.88 7.69
CA ARG A 121 18.24 -1.37 9.07
C ARG A 121 18.18 -2.49 10.11
N TRP A 122 17.37 -3.52 9.85
CA TRP A 122 17.16 -4.65 10.75
C TRP A 122 18.08 -5.85 10.46
N GLY A 123 19.01 -5.73 9.51
CA GLY A 123 20.00 -6.77 9.22
C GLY A 123 19.48 -7.97 8.41
N LEU A 124 18.27 -7.88 7.86
CA LEU A 124 17.74 -8.86 6.89
C LEU A 124 18.50 -8.78 5.55
N LEU A 125 18.97 -7.59 5.19
CA LEU A 125 19.96 -7.37 4.13
C LEU A 125 21.31 -7.01 4.75
N LYS A 126 22.31 -7.87 4.54
CA LYS A 126 23.66 -7.70 5.10
C LYS A 126 24.45 -6.56 4.46
N GLN A 127 24.13 -6.24 3.21
CA GLN A 127 24.77 -5.19 2.43
C GLN A 127 23.71 -4.27 1.84
N ALA A 128 24.11 -3.05 1.52
CA ALA A 128 23.28 -2.12 0.77
C ALA A 128 23.02 -2.71 -0.62
N PRO A 129 21.76 -3.01 -1.00
CA PRO A 129 21.45 -3.34 -2.37
C PRO A 129 21.52 -2.09 -3.24
N ASP A 130 21.53 -2.28 -4.56
CA ASP A 130 21.05 -1.24 -5.47
C ASP A 130 19.53 -1.11 -5.30
N TYR A 131 19.11 -0.23 -4.39
CA TYR A 131 17.72 -0.03 -3.98
C TYR A 131 16.81 0.25 -5.17
N LEU A 132 17.23 1.16 -6.04
CA LEU A 132 16.45 1.56 -7.21
C LEU A 132 16.37 0.41 -8.19
N ALA A 133 17.49 -0.24 -8.54
CA ALA A 133 17.46 -1.34 -9.49
C ALA A 133 16.63 -2.53 -8.99
N VAL A 134 16.65 -2.85 -7.69
CA VAL A 134 15.80 -3.90 -7.11
C VAL A 134 14.32 -3.50 -7.21
N ALA A 135 13.96 -2.29 -6.77
CA ALA A 135 12.58 -1.82 -6.82
C ALA A 135 12.04 -1.77 -8.26
N SER A 136 12.83 -1.24 -9.22
CA SER A 136 12.46 -1.18 -10.64
C SER A 136 12.30 -2.54 -11.29
N ARG A 137 13.05 -3.56 -10.86
CA ARG A 137 12.88 -4.93 -11.38
C ARG A 137 11.61 -5.60 -10.88
N ILE A 138 11.14 -5.26 -9.67
CA ILE A 138 9.98 -5.88 -9.03
C ILE A 138 8.68 -5.16 -9.44
N ASN A 139 8.69 -3.84 -9.41
CA ASN A 139 7.51 -3.02 -9.68
C ASN A 139 7.20 -2.96 -11.17
N ARG A 140 6.08 -3.59 -11.57
CA ARG A 140 5.59 -3.60 -12.94
C ARG A 140 4.70 -2.40 -13.25
N ILE A 141 5.31 -1.21 -13.20
CA ILE A 141 4.66 0.07 -13.56
C ILE A 141 4.12 0.01 -14.99
N ASP A 142 4.83 -0.65 -15.89
CA ASP A 142 4.42 -0.86 -17.28
C ASP A 142 3.09 -1.63 -17.39
N VAL A 143 2.91 -2.69 -16.60
CA VAL A 143 1.66 -3.46 -16.58
C VAL A 143 0.54 -2.64 -15.97
N TRP A 144 0.83 -1.89 -14.89
CA TRP A 144 -0.13 -0.97 -14.28
C TRP A 144 -0.60 0.11 -15.27
N GLN A 145 0.32 0.76 -15.98
CA GLN A 145 0.00 1.80 -16.96
C GLN A 145 -0.84 1.25 -18.12
N ALA A 146 -0.48 0.07 -18.64
CA ALA A 146 -1.24 -0.59 -19.69
C ALA A 146 -2.66 -0.98 -19.23
N ALA A 147 -2.83 -1.36 -17.96
CA ALA A 147 -4.13 -1.63 -17.37
C ALA A 147 -4.95 -0.35 -17.17
N ALA A 148 -4.34 0.72 -16.63
CA ALA A 148 -4.99 2.01 -16.44
C ALA A 148 -5.49 2.60 -17.78
N GLN A 149 -4.67 2.50 -18.83
CA GLN A 149 -5.06 2.90 -20.18
C GLN A 149 -6.25 2.07 -20.70
N ALA A 150 -6.26 0.76 -20.47
CA ALA A 150 -7.35 -0.12 -20.91
C ALA A 150 -8.67 0.15 -20.17
N VAL A 151 -8.63 0.43 -18.87
CA VAL A 151 -9.80 0.82 -18.07
C VAL A 151 -10.31 2.20 -18.46
N GLY A 152 -9.41 3.14 -18.75
CA GLY A 152 -9.75 4.51 -19.14
C GLY A 152 -10.16 5.41 -17.97
N GLY A 153 -10.02 6.72 -18.18
CA GLY A 153 -10.30 7.73 -17.15
C GLY A 153 -9.34 7.70 -15.95
N ILE A 154 -8.17 7.08 -16.11
CA ILE A 154 -7.13 6.99 -15.08
C ILE A 154 -5.84 7.56 -15.68
N SER A 155 -5.30 8.59 -15.04
CA SER A 155 -4.00 9.15 -15.40
C SER A 155 -2.93 8.53 -14.52
N ALA A 156 -1.87 8.02 -15.13
CA ALA A 156 -0.70 7.59 -14.37
C ALA A 156 -0.05 8.81 -13.70
N PRO A 157 0.46 8.67 -12.46
CA PRO A 157 1.31 9.69 -11.87
C PRO A 157 2.51 10.02 -12.78
N ALA A 158 2.89 11.30 -12.82
CA ALA A 158 4.01 11.77 -13.64
C ALA A 158 5.38 11.30 -13.11
N ALA A 159 5.48 11.07 -11.81
CA ALA A 159 6.66 10.55 -11.15
C ALA A 159 6.46 9.09 -10.74
N THR A 160 7.56 8.35 -10.62
CA THR A 160 7.57 6.98 -10.10
C THR A 160 7.96 6.90 -8.63
N MET A 161 8.32 8.03 -8.04
CA MET A 161 8.63 8.22 -6.62
C MET A 161 7.59 9.14 -5.99
N ARG A 162 7.29 8.90 -4.70
CA ARG A 162 6.50 9.81 -3.87
C ARG A 162 7.24 10.17 -2.58
N SER A 163 6.83 11.27 -1.97
CA SER A 163 7.32 11.72 -0.66
C SER A 163 6.30 11.42 0.42
N SER A 164 6.76 11.11 1.63
CA SER A 164 5.92 10.94 2.82
C SER A 164 6.64 11.45 4.05
N THR A 165 5.86 11.93 5.03
CA THR A 165 6.36 12.32 6.35
C THR A 165 5.83 11.32 7.37
N LEU A 166 6.71 10.71 8.15
CA LEU A 166 6.37 9.75 9.20
C LEU A 166 6.08 10.47 10.52
N MET A 167 5.57 9.75 11.52
CA MET A 167 5.15 10.28 12.83
C MET A 167 6.23 11.05 13.60
N ASP A 168 7.51 10.78 13.33
CA ASP A 168 8.65 11.43 13.97
C ASP A 168 9.14 12.67 13.19
N GLY A 169 8.42 13.06 12.13
CA GLY A 169 8.79 14.16 11.24
C GLY A 169 9.78 13.78 10.16
N THR A 170 10.28 12.54 10.14
CA THR A 170 11.22 12.08 9.11
C THR A 170 10.54 12.06 7.75
N VAL A 171 11.21 12.64 6.75
CA VAL A 171 10.74 12.64 5.36
C VAL A 171 11.41 11.50 4.60
N TRP A 172 10.58 10.67 3.96
CA TRP A 172 11.03 9.65 3.01
C TRP A 172 10.56 10.01 1.59
N ASN A 173 11.51 10.16 0.65
CA ASN A 173 11.23 10.48 -0.75
C ASN A 173 12.03 9.60 -1.74
N GLY A 174 12.79 8.63 -1.24
CA GLY A 174 13.60 7.71 -2.04
C GLY A 174 14.94 8.24 -2.55
N SER A 175 15.34 9.49 -2.26
CA SER A 175 16.56 10.08 -2.82
C SER A 175 17.88 9.60 -2.17
N ASP A 176 17.88 9.32 -0.86
CA ASP A 176 19.05 8.82 -0.13
C ASP A 176 18.68 7.64 0.80
N PRO A 177 18.53 6.41 0.25
CA PRO A 177 18.18 5.23 1.02
C PRO A 177 19.17 4.89 2.13
N GLU A 178 20.47 5.05 1.88
CA GLU A 178 21.51 4.71 2.84
C GLU A 178 21.65 5.78 3.93
N GLY A 179 21.49 7.07 3.61
CA GLY A 179 21.37 8.13 4.60
C GLY A 179 20.17 7.92 5.50
N TYR A 180 19.03 7.53 4.92
CA TYR A 180 17.82 7.18 5.68
C TYR A 180 18.08 6.03 6.67
N VAL A 181 18.75 4.94 6.25
CA VAL A 181 19.12 3.85 7.18
C VAL A 181 20.01 4.35 8.31
N ARG A 182 21.04 5.14 8.00
CA ARG A 182 22.03 5.62 8.97
C ARG A 182 21.47 6.62 9.98
N HIS A 183 20.40 7.34 9.63
CA HIS A 183 19.81 8.37 10.49
C HIS A 183 19.18 7.78 11.78
N PHE A 184 18.73 6.52 11.75
CA PHE A 184 18.05 5.92 12.88
C PHE A 184 19.00 5.65 14.05
N ALA A 185 18.63 6.16 15.24
CA ALA A 185 19.33 5.89 16.48
C ALA A 185 19.34 4.38 16.85
N ILE A 186 18.25 3.68 16.52
CA ILE A 186 18.09 2.24 16.74
C ILE A 186 18.13 1.52 15.38
N GLN A 187 19.17 0.72 15.22
CA GLN A 187 19.42 -0.13 14.06
C GLN A 187 20.24 -1.36 14.50
N ARG A 188 20.23 -2.43 13.69
CA ARG A 188 21.06 -3.60 13.97
C ARG A 188 22.54 -3.20 13.84
N LYS A 189 23.29 -3.29 14.94
CA LYS A 189 24.74 -3.10 14.94
C LYS A 189 25.44 -4.43 14.64
N GLY A 190 26.16 -4.51 13.52
CA GLY A 190 27.00 -5.67 13.16
C GLY A 190 26.25 -6.86 12.56
N ALA A 191 26.99 -7.67 11.80
CA ALA A 191 26.65 -9.05 11.47
C ALA A 191 27.14 -9.97 12.60
#